data_AF-A0A8J7RPS1-F1
#
_entry.id   AF-A0A8J7RPS1-F1
#
_cell.length_a   1.000
_cell.length_b   1.000
_cell.length_c   1.000
_cell.angle_alpha   90.00
_cell.angle_beta   90.00
_cell.angle_gamma   90.00
#
_symmetry.space_group_name_H-M   'P 1'
#
loop_
_entity.id
_entity.type
_entity.pdbx_description
1 polymer ?
#
loop_
_entity_poly.entity_id
_entity_poly.type
_entity_poly.pdbx_seq_one_letter_code
_entity_poly.pdbx_strand_id
1 'polypeptide(L)'
;MSVPLVTLALITALLLTALLPVMSQVAIASSPLDRVSTVERSDGLGYVVRFHMASKPDSFFVWQPNPKLIQLALYKDGIRTDEIQTGNNNEVFENFFYQDIEGGIGADIYLSEDVYMIADAYMDANGRDLLIGLTEASPNDLDVLTDGLYPIFWDDLIYDVDTSPDIALNGWDESDADVAPERQLDRDAFDLAPSELSESYLRLNRIVIDAGHGGRDPGAIGYRGTKEKDVALSVALKVGEYIEKYLPEIEVIYTREDDTFIPLQERGQIANRAEADLFVSVHANANRNRHTHGTEIYFLGMHRSREAFEVMKKENSAIRFEEEDERSETLTPEQLAVYELSNIGFMASSEMLAGKMDKQFSERAKRRSLGVKQAGFIVLYHASMPSILVELGYITNPQEEQFLSSEYGQNIMASAIFRSIRDYKERLERDRNRETSAN
;
A
#
# COMPACT_ATOMS: atom_id res chain seq x y z
N MET A 1 -34.17 -71.60 52.65
CA MET A 1 -32.96 -71.61 51.81
C MET A 1 -33.41 -71.30 50.40
N SER A 2 -33.60 -70.00 50.11
CA SER A 2 -32.67 -69.12 49.35
C SER A 2 -32.83 -69.27 47.83
N VAL A 3 -33.47 -68.26 47.24
CA VAL A 3 -33.63 -67.92 45.81
C VAL A 3 -32.77 -66.65 45.59
N PRO A 4 -32.35 -66.23 44.38
CA PRO A 4 -31.75 -66.89 43.21
C PRO A 4 -30.39 -66.22 42.82
N LEU A 5 -29.69 -66.69 41.78
CA LEU A 5 -28.78 -65.83 40.99
C LEU A 5 -28.62 -66.37 39.56
N VAL A 6 -29.61 -66.04 38.73
CA VAL A 6 -29.44 -65.93 37.28
C VAL A 6 -29.26 -64.45 37.01
N THR A 7 -28.00 -64.01 36.96
CA THR A 7 -27.51 -62.78 36.29
C THR A 7 -26.02 -62.69 36.59
N LEU A 8 -25.23 -62.23 35.60
CA LEU A 8 -23.81 -61.84 35.72
C LEU A 8 -22.75 -62.91 35.40
N ALA A 9 -22.82 -63.51 34.21
CA ALA A 9 -21.67 -64.23 33.63
C ALA A 9 -21.49 -64.00 32.11
N LEU A 10 -22.05 -62.91 31.57
CA LEU A 10 -21.85 -62.51 30.16
C LEU A 10 -21.61 -61.00 29.99
N ILE A 11 -21.08 -60.34 31.02
CA ILE A 11 -20.57 -58.96 30.95
C ILE A 11 -19.24 -58.90 31.71
N THR A 12 -18.26 -59.72 31.32
CA THR A 12 -16.87 -59.61 31.82
C THR A 12 -15.84 -60.09 30.78
N ALA A 13 -16.23 -60.16 29.50
CA ALA A 13 -15.32 -60.45 28.38
C ALA A 13 -15.52 -59.49 27.19
N LEU A 14 -16.10 -58.31 27.44
CA LEU A 14 -16.27 -57.25 26.44
C LEU A 14 -15.95 -55.89 27.04
N LEU A 15 -14.82 -55.78 27.75
CA LEU A 15 -14.34 -54.50 28.30
C LEU A 15 -12.84 -54.57 28.63
N LEU A 16 -12.06 -55.23 27.78
CA LEU A 16 -10.61 -55.24 27.88
C LEU A 16 -9.94 -55.17 26.50
N THR A 17 -10.39 -54.24 25.66
CA THR A 17 -9.60 -53.74 24.54
C THR A 17 -9.78 -52.23 24.46
N ALA A 18 -8.65 -51.53 24.31
CA ALA A 18 -8.53 -50.11 23.99
C ALA A 18 -8.95 -49.08 25.08
N LEU A 19 -8.18 -49.01 26.15
CA LEU A 19 -7.86 -47.73 26.79
C LEU A 19 -6.32 -47.58 26.80
N LEU A 20 -5.73 -47.55 25.61
CA LEU A 20 -4.53 -46.74 25.44
C LEU A 20 -5.00 -45.30 25.63
N PRO A 21 -4.34 -44.47 26.46
CA PRO A 21 -4.63 -43.06 26.43
C PRO A 21 -4.38 -42.62 24.99
N VAL A 22 -5.44 -42.17 24.31
CA VAL A 22 -5.26 -41.30 23.16
C VAL A 22 -4.66 -40.05 23.78
N MET A 23 -3.33 -40.03 23.87
CA MET A 23 -2.61 -38.78 23.87
C MET A 23 -3.07 -38.13 22.58
N SER A 24 -4.01 -37.21 22.69
CA SER A 24 -4.20 -36.19 21.68
C SER A 24 -2.82 -35.54 21.53
N GLN A 25 -2.04 -36.00 20.55
CA GLN A 25 -0.99 -35.16 20.01
C GLN A 25 -1.74 -33.89 19.63
N VAL A 26 -1.53 -32.85 20.42
CA VAL A 26 -1.83 -31.49 19.98
C VAL A 26 -1.04 -31.39 18.69
N ALA A 27 -1.72 -31.43 17.55
CA ALA A 27 -1.10 -31.14 16.28
C ALA A 27 -0.66 -29.68 16.39
N ILE A 28 0.61 -29.47 16.74
CA ILE A 28 1.23 -28.16 16.66
C ILE A 28 1.14 -27.81 15.18
N ALA A 29 0.39 -26.76 14.87
CA ALA A 29 0.30 -26.29 13.49
C ALA A 29 1.72 -25.96 13.02
N SER A 30 2.12 -26.51 11.87
CA SER A 30 3.40 -26.18 11.25
C SER A 30 3.47 -24.68 10.98
N SER A 31 4.65 -24.08 11.14
CA SER A 31 4.88 -22.67 10.79
C SER A 31 4.35 -22.40 9.36
N PRO A 32 3.64 -21.28 9.12
CA PRO A 32 3.23 -20.85 7.79
C PRO A 32 4.39 -20.65 6.82
N LEU A 33 5.60 -20.38 7.32
CA LEU A 33 6.84 -20.37 6.57
C LEU A 33 7.58 -21.69 6.82
N ASP A 34 7.72 -22.51 5.77
CA ASP A 34 8.36 -23.84 5.81
C ASP A 34 9.89 -23.70 5.80
N ARG A 35 10.42 -22.97 4.83
CA ARG A 35 11.87 -22.74 4.68
C ARG A 35 12.17 -21.52 3.80
N VAL A 36 13.42 -21.08 3.84
CA VAL A 36 13.99 -20.09 2.93
C VAL A 36 15.07 -20.75 2.09
N SER A 37 15.01 -20.58 0.77
CA SER A 37 16.02 -21.12 -0.15
C SER A 37 16.54 -20.05 -1.08
N THR A 38 17.80 -20.16 -1.49
CA THR A 38 18.39 -19.30 -2.51
C THR A 38 18.64 -20.08 -3.79
N VAL A 39 18.45 -19.45 -4.95
CA VAL A 39 18.72 -20.06 -6.25
C VAL A 39 19.24 -19.02 -7.22
N GLU A 40 20.23 -19.39 -8.04
CA GLU A 40 20.66 -18.55 -9.16
C GLU A 40 19.56 -18.50 -10.22
N ARG A 41 19.34 -17.32 -10.80
CA ARG A 41 18.35 -17.14 -11.86
C ARG A 41 18.83 -17.83 -13.13
N SER A 42 17.90 -18.42 -13.88
CA SER A 42 18.24 -19.11 -15.14
C SER A 42 18.72 -18.17 -16.25
N ASP A 43 18.47 -16.86 -16.11
CA ASP A 43 19.00 -15.82 -16.99
C ASP A 43 20.45 -15.42 -16.67
N GLY A 44 21.01 -15.88 -15.54
CA GLY A 44 22.36 -15.55 -15.09
C GLY A 44 22.52 -14.10 -14.63
N LEU A 45 21.42 -13.36 -14.42
CA LEU A 45 21.45 -11.94 -14.05
C LEU A 45 21.35 -11.69 -12.54
N GLY A 46 21.44 -12.76 -11.73
CA GLY A 46 21.47 -12.68 -10.27
C GLY A 46 20.80 -13.88 -9.60
N TYR A 47 20.13 -13.62 -8.48
CA TYR A 47 19.64 -14.67 -7.58
C TYR A 47 18.17 -14.44 -7.19
N VAL A 48 17.54 -15.47 -6.62
CA VAL A 48 16.24 -15.38 -5.98
C VAL A 48 16.36 -15.98 -4.58
N VAL A 49 15.93 -15.22 -3.58
CA VAL A 49 15.63 -15.73 -2.25
C VAL A 49 14.15 -16.08 -2.20
N ARG A 50 13.80 -17.33 -1.97
CA ARG A 50 12.43 -17.83 -1.93
C ARG A 50 12.04 -18.23 -0.51
N PHE A 51 10.99 -17.60 -0.01
CA PHE A 51 10.29 -17.94 1.23
C PHE A 51 9.15 -18.91 0.88
N HIS A 52 9.34 -20.18 1.22
CA HIS A 52 8.38 -21.26 0.92
C HIS A 52 7.25 -21.23 1.94
N MET A 53 6.05 -20.88 1.50
CA MET A 53 4.92 -20.63 2.38
C MET A 53 3.89 -21.76 2.27
N ALA A 54 3.35 -22.19 3.41
CA ALA A 54 2.20 -23.09 3.46
C ALA A 54 0.89 -22.38 3.06
N SER A 55 0.85 -21.05 3.21
CA SER A 55 -0.27 -20.20 2.82
C SER A 55 0.21 -18.79 2.51
N LYS A 56 -0.51 -18.08 1.63
CA LYS A 56 -0.15 -16.72 1.21
C LYS A 56 0.12 -15.80 2.42
N PRO A 57 1.21 -15.01 2.43
CA PRO A 57 1.44 -13.99 3.45
C PRO A 57 0.35 -12.92 3.42
N ASP A 58 0.11 -12.29 4.56
CA ASP A 58 -0.89 -11.24 4.68
C ASP A 58 -0.36 -9.91 4.09
N SER A 59 0.93 -9.63 4.28
CA SER A 59 1.67 -8.54 3.62
C SER A 59 3.18 -8.77 3.71
N PHE A 60 3.96 -8.02 2.92
CA PHE A 60 5.42 -7.98 3.04
C PHE A 60 5.98 -6.68 2.46
N PHE A 61 7.18 -6.28 2.86
CA PHE A 61 7.94 -5.26 2.14
C PHE A 61 9.44 -5.56 2.21
N VAL A 62 10.18 -5.18 1.16
CA VAL A 62 11.64 -5.25 1.10
C VAL A 62 12.22 -3.84 1.23
N TRP A 63 13.34 -3.75 1.92
CA TRP A 63 14.08 -2.52 2.17
C TRP A 63 15.58 -2.79 2.03
N GLN A 64 16.31 -1.96 1.31
CA GLN A 64 17.75 -2.13 1.13
C GLN A 64 18.47 -0.88 1.64
N PRO A 65 18.73 -0.77 2.96
CA PRO A 65 19.26 0.45 3.56
C PRO A 65 20.72 0.75 3.21
N ASN A 66 21.46 -0.25 2.72
CA ASN A 66 22.82 -0.08 2.23
C ASN A 66 23.16 -1.19 1.23
N PRO A 67 24.29 -1.10 0.51
CA PRO A 67 24.62 -2.05 -0.55
C PRO A 67 24.77 -3.51 -0.09
N LYS A 68 24.93 -3.77 1.22
CA LYS A 68 25.24 -5.09 1.79
C LYS A 68 24.14 -5.67 2.66
N LEU A 69 23.06 -4.94 2.90
CA LEU A 69 21.97 -5.36 3.77
C LEU A 69 20.65 -5.22 3.01
N ILE A 70 19.92 -6.32 2.91
CA ILE A 70 18.53 -6.36 2.47
C ILE A 70 17.69 -6.78 3.67
N GLN A 71 16.63 -6.05 3.93
CA GLN A 71 15.70 -6.28 5.03
C GLN A 71 14.32 -6.61 4.46
N LEU A 72 13.65 -7.59 5.05
CA LEU A 72 12.29 -7.99 4.71
C LEU A 72 11.43 -7.95 5.97
N ALA A 73 10.30 -7.27 5.93
CA ALA A 73 9.22 -7.58 6.87
C ALA A 73 8.19 -8.48 6.16
N LEU A 74 7.83 -9.59 6.80
CA LEU A 74 6.89 -10.59 6.29
C LEU A 74 5.80 -10.82 7.34
N TYR A 75 4.58 -10.39 7.03
CA TYR A 75 3.44 -10.49 7.94
C TYR A 75 2.62 -11.72 7.63
N LYS A 76 2.59 -12.63 8.61
CA LYS A 76 1.70 -13.78 8.65
C LYS A 76 1.66 -14.30 10.08
N ASP A 77 0.46 -14.34 10.66
CA ASP A 77 0.29 -14.87 12.01
C ASP A 77 0.79 -16.32 12.11
N GLY A 78 1.60 -16.59 13.14
CA GLY A 78 2.07 -17.93 13.48
C GLY A 78 3.36 -18.38 12.80
N ILE A 79 4.05 -17.52 12.06
CA ILE A 79 5.45 -17.79 11.67
C ILE A 79 6.29 -17.93 12.94
N ARG A 80 7.14 -18.96 12.96
CA ARG A 80 8.05 -19.26 14.08
C ARG A 80 9.49 -19.16 13.59
N THR A 81 10.21 -18.14 14.05
CA THR A 81 11.58 -17.84 13.59
C THR A 81 12.58 -18.93 13.92
N ASP A 82 12.40 -19.63 15.04
CA ASP A 82 13.23 -20.76 15.49
C ASP A 82 13.10 -22.02 14.62
N GLU A 83 12.06 -22.10 13.79
CA GLU A 83 11.83 -23.23 12.87
C GLU A 83 12.27 -22.96 11.43
N ILE A 84 12.69 -21.72 11.11
CA ILE A 84 13.02 -21.36 9.73
C ILE A 84 14.32 -22.05 9.29
N GLN A 85 14.18 -23.02 8.39
CA GLN A 85 15.34 -23.61 7.71
C GLN A 85 15.78 -22.68 6.59
N THR A 86 17.00 -22.16 6.67
CA THR A 86 17.58 -21.32 5.61
C THR A 86 18.64 -22.09 4.85
N GLY A 87 18.57 -22.06 3.52
CA GLY A 87 19.61 -22.62 2.65
C GLY A 87 20.98 -21.99 2.94
N ASN A 88 22.03 -22.81 2.93
CA ASN A 88 23.40 -22.44 3.35
C ASN A 88 23.91 -21.13 2.74
N ASN A 89 24.69 -20.41 3.55
CA ASN A 89 25.60 -19.35 3.10
C ASN A 89 26.38 -19.83 1.87
N ASN A 90 26.52 -18.97 0.88
CA ASN A 90 27.25 -19.23 -0.34
C ASN A 90 28.11 -18.02 -0.68
N GLU A 91 28.69 -17.98 -1.87
CA GLU A 91 29.57 -16.89 -2.31
C GLU A 91 28.83 -15.52 -2.35
N VAL A 92 27.49 -15.55 -2.39
CA VAL A 92 26.60 -14.38 -2.50
C VAL A 92 26.02 -13.93 -1.18
N PHE A 93 25.61 -14.86 -0.33
CA PHE A 93 24.94 -14.58 0.94
C PHE A 93 25.86 -14.87 2.11
N GLU A 94 26.18 -13.83 2.87
CA GLU A 94 26.98 -13.95 4.08
C GLU A 94 26.17 -14.56 5.22
N ASN A 95 24.99 -14.03 5.53
CA ASN A 95 24.14 -14.51 6.62
C ASN A 95 22.66 -14.11 6.43
N PHE A 96 21.77 -14.86 7.08
CA PHE A 96 20.37 -14.54 7.26
C PHE A 96 20.05 -14.49 8.76
N PHE A 97 19.41 -13.42 9.23
CA PHE A 97 18.89 -13.31 10.59
C PHE A 97 17.39 -13.07 10.54
N TYR A 98 16.67 -13.62 11.52
CA TYR A 98 15.23 -13.47 11.64
C TYR A 98 14.88 -12.97 13.04
N GLN A 99 13.93 -12.05 13.11
CA GLN A 99 13.40 -11.51 14.36
C GLN A 99 11.87 -11.63 14.33
N ASP A 100 11.26 -12.04 15.43
CA ASP A 100 9.80 -11.95 15.56
C ASP A 100 9.40 -10.46 15.60
N ILE A 101 8.39 -10.08 14.83
CA ILE A 101 7.76 -8.75 14.90
C ILE A 101 6.26 -8.92 15.11
N GLU A 102 5.55 -7.84 15.43
CA GLU A 102 4.10 -7.95 15.62
C GLU A 102 3.40 -8.45 14.33
N GLY A 103 2.77 -9.62 14.40
CA GLY A 103 2.03 -10.23 13.29
C GLY A 103 2.90 -10.84 12.19
N GLY A 104 4.21 -11.05 12.42
CA GLY A 104 5.10 -11.55 11.39
C GLY A 104 6.55 -11.76 11.81
N ILE A 105 7.45 -11.68 10.84
CA ILE A 105 8.90 -11.70 11.04
C ILE A 105 9.59 -10.55 10.31
N GLY A 106 10.66 -10.04 10.89
CA GLY A 106 11.72 -9.31 10.21
C GLY A 106 12.81 -10.29 9.76
N ALA A 107 13.44 -10.03 8.63
CA ALA A 107 14.59 -10.78 8.15
C ALA A 107 15.69 -9.84 7.65
N ASP A 108 16.91 -10.00 8.14
CA ASP A 108 18.12 -9.36 7.62
C ASP A 108 18.88 -10.35 6.74
N ILE A 109 19.19 -9.94 5.51
CA ILE A 109 19.89 -10.73 4.51
C ILE A 109 21.16 -9.96 4.16
N TYR A 110 22.31 -10.48 4.59
CA TYR A 110 23.61 -9.87 4.35
C TYR A 110 24.25 -10.45 3.08
N LEU A 111 24.67 -9.56 2.18
CA LEU A 111 25.41 -9.91 0.97
C LEU A 111 26.91 -9.91 1.24
N SER A 112 27.65 -10.81 0.57
CA SER A 112 29.11 -10.89 0.65
C SER A 112 29.80 -9.58 0.19
N GLU A 113 31.03 -9.35 0.66
CA GLU A 113 31.81 -8.11 0.42
C GLU A 113 31.90 -7.70 -1.06
N ASP A 114 32.11 -8.67 -1.96
CA ASP A 114 32.30 -8.41 -3.40
C ASP A 114 31.00 -8.49 -4.23
N VAL A 115 29.83 -8.61 -3.59
CA VAL A 115 28.54 -8.79 -4.26
C VAL A 115 27.68 -7.54 -4.18
N TYR A 116 27.17 -7.11 -5.33
CA TYR A 116 26.39 -5.88 -5.49
C TYR A 116 25.12 -6.22 -6.26
N MET A 117 24.00 -6.26 -5.54
CA MET A 117 22.70 -6.67 -6.09
C MET A 117 21.61 -5.71 -5.62
N ILE A 118 20.66 -5.37 -6.49
CA ILE A 118 19.43 -4.66 -6.15
C ILE A 118 18.35 -5.70 -5.83
N ALA A 119 17.65 -5.49 -4.71
CA ALA A 119 16.55 -6.34 -4.28
C ALA A 119 15.18 -5.80 -4.71
N ASP A 120 14.34 -6.69 -5.22
CA ASP A 120 12.92 -6.46 -5.43
C ASP A 120 12.12 -7.69 -4.97
N ALA A 121 10.93 -7.49 -4.43
CA ALA A 121 10.14 -8.56 -3.83
C ALA A 121 8.78 -8.73 -4.51
N TYR A 122 8.46 -9.97 -4.88
CA TYR A 122 7.25 -10.34 -5.60
C TYR A 122 6.80 -11.75 -5.21
N MET A 123 5.53 -12.08 -5.44
CA MET A 123 5.02 -13.42 -5.20
C MET A 123 5.33 -14.35 -6.37
N ASP A 124 5.46 -15.65 -6.11
CA ASP A 124 5.56 -16.66 -7.17
C ASP A 124 4.28 -16.75 -8.01
N ALA A 125 4.35 -17.41 -9.17
CA ALA A 125 3.23 -17.46 -10.11
C ALA A 125 1.94 -18.10 -9.56
N ASN A 126 2.01 -18.82 -8.44
CA ASN A 126 0.83 -19.39 -7.76
C ASN A 126 0.35 -18.52 -6.60
N GLY A 127 0.97 -17.35 -6.40
CA GLY A 127 0.67 -16.40 -5.32
C GLY A 127 0.93 -16.95 -3.92
N ARG A 128 1.74 -18.00 -3.79
CA ARG A 128 1.95 -18.72 -2.53
C ARG A 128 3.25 -18.31 -1.88
N ASP A 129 4.35 -18.45 -2.60
CA ASP A 129 5.68 -18.20 -2.07
C ASP A 129 6.10 -16.76 -2.33
N LEU A 130 6.82 -16.17 -1.38
CA LEU A 130 7.41 -14.85 -1.55
C LEU A 130 8.82 -15.02 -2.14
N LEU A 131 9.14 -14.20 -3.14
CA LEU A 131 10.42 -14.17 -3.84
C LEU A 131 11.06 -12.79 -3.65
N ILE A 132 12.33 -12.76 -3.27
CA ILE A 132 13.18 -11.57 -3.39
C ILE A 132 14.10 -11.84 -4.59
N GLY A 133 13.83 -11.17 -5.70
CA GLY A 133 14.71 -11.13 -6.86
C GLY A 133 15.89 -10.21 -6.60
N LEU A 134 17.09 -10.72 -6.81
CA LEU A 134 18.35 -9.99 -6.75
C LEU A 134 18.89 -9.86 -8.16
N THR A 135 19.13 -8.63 -8.59
CA THR A 135 19.70 -8.32 -9.91
C THR A 135 21.06 -7.68 -9.73
N GLU A 136 22.07 -8.15 -10.48
CA GLU A 136 23.41 -7.55 -10.43
C GLU A 136 23.38 -6.05 -10.71
N ALA A 137 24.13 -5.29 -9.92
CA ALA A 137 24.22 -3.83 -10.02
C ALA A 137 25.65 -3.35 -9.81
N SER A 138 25.98 -2.16 -10.31
CA SER A 138 27.27 -1.56 -10.00
C SER A 138 27.27 -1.00 -8.58
N PRO A 139 28.43 -0.96 -7.89
CA PRO A 139 28.54 -0.32 -6.57
C PRO A 139 28.01 1.12 -6.58
N ASN A 140 28.29 1.88 -7.64
CA ASN A 140 27.83 3.25 -7.78
C ASN A 140 26.30 3.37 -7.87
N ASP A 141 25.63 2.42 -8.53
CA ASP A 141 24.17 2.43 -8.62
C ASP A 141 23.54 2.13 -7.25
N LEU A 142 24.14 1.21 -6.49
CA LEU A 142 23.69 0.91 -5.13
C LEU A 142 23.99 2.04 -4.15
N ASP A 143 25.14 2.70 -4.24
CA ASP A 143 25.45 3.85 -3.41
C ASP A 143 24.41 4.96 -3.62
N VAL A 144 24.01 5.21 -4.86
CA VAL A 144 22.94 6.19 -5.18
C VAL A 144 21.57 5.72 -4.69
N LEU A 145 21.22 4.44 -4.89
CA LEU A 145 19.91 3.89 -4.51
C LEU A 145 19.73 3.78 -3.00
N THR A 146 20.82 3.65 -2.26
CA THR A 146 20.80 3.46 -0.81
C THR A 146 21.24 4.70 -0.02
N ASP A 147 21.58 5.79 -0.71
CA ASP A 147 21.97 7.04 -0.06
C ASP A 147 20.84 7.61 0.81
N GLY A 148 21.20 8.01 2.02
CA GLY A 148 20.26 8.53 3.02
C GLY A 148 19.27 7.51 3.60
N LEU A 149 19.40 6.22 3.28
CA LEU A 149 18.54 5.18 3.84
C LEU A 149 19.09 4.65 5.17
N TYR A 150 18.19 4.33 6.10
CA TYR A 150 18.54 3.81 7.42
C TYR A 150 18.01 2.38 7.61
N PRO A 151 18.79 1.48 8.25
CA PRO A 151 18.29 0.15 8.60
C PRO A 151 17.10 0.22 9.55
N ILE A 152 16.18 -0.72 9.36
CA ILE A 152 15.07 -0.98 10.28
C ILE A 152 15.63 -1.68 11.50
N PHE A 153 15.28 -1.16 12.67
CA PHE A 153 15.51 -1.83 13.94
C PHE A 153 14.25 -2.62 14.30
N TRP A 154 14.31 -3.93 14.19
CA TRP A 154 13.13 -4.80 14.35
C TRP A 154 12.43 -4.65 15.72
N ASP A 155 13.17 -4.24 16.75
CA ASP A 155 12.62 -3.92 18.08
C ASP A 155 11.60 -2.78 18.08
N ASP A 156 11.69 -1.85 17.13
CA ASP A 156 10.71 -0.77 16.95
C ASP A 156 9.38 -1.29 16.37
N LEU A 157 9.37 -2.50 15.80
CA LEU A 157 8.19 -3.19 15.25
C LEU A 157 7.64 -4.28 16.20
N ILE A 158 8.19 -4.39 17.42
CA ILE A 158 7.76 -5.36 18.46
C ILE A 158 6.75 -4.74 19.44
N TYR A 159 6.66 -3.40 19.54
CA TYR A 159 5.73 -2.70 20.43
C TYR A 159 4.69 -1.90 19.64
N ASP A 160 3.40 -2.27 19.78
CA ASP A 160 2.24 -1.49 19.30
C ASP A 160 2.24 -0.08 19.92
N VAL A 161 2.92 0.86 19.27
CA VAL A 161 2.67 2.31 19.29
C VAL A 161 3.23 2.91 17.99
N ASP A 162 2.37 3.14 16.99
CA ASP A 162 2.43 4.41 16.22
C ASP A 162 3.72 4.74 15.42
N THR A 163 4.61 3.78 15.19
CA THR A 163 5.82 3.96 14.36
C THR A 163 5.98 2.82 13.36
N SER A 164 5.09 2.77 12.37
CA SER A 164 5.62 2.52 11.03
C SER A 164 6.67 3.62 10.82
N PRO A 165 7.90 3.34 10.35
CA PRO A 165 8.83 4.41 10.04
C PRO A 165 8.18 5.30 8.98
N ASP A 166 7.56 6.39 9.43
CA ASP A 166 7.45 7.60 8.65
C ASP A 166 8.89 7.90 8.26
N ILE A 167 9.25 7.64 7.01
CA ILE A 167 10.50 8.13 6.44
C ILE A 167 10.34 9.66 6.42
N ALA A 168 10.62 10.26 7.57
CA ALA A 168 10.70 11.68 7.74
C ALA A 168 11.93 12.10 6.94
N LEU A 169 11.70 12.59 5.73
CA LEU A 169 12.63 13.40 4.94
C LEU A 169 12.92 14.71 5.67
N ASN A 170 13.50 14.64 6.86
CA ASN A 170 13.95 15.80 7.61
C ASN A 170 15.44 15.98 7.34
N GLY A 171 15.72 16.64 6.21
CA GLY A 171 17.08 17.02 5.83
C GLY A 171 17.23 17.58 4.42
N TRP A 172 16.19 18.20 3.85
CA TRP A 172 16.34 18.97 2.61
C TRP A 172 16.81 20.37 2.96
N ASP A 173 18.12 20.59 2.94
CA ASP A 173 18.70 21.94 2.84
C ASP A 173 18.60 22.38 1.37
N GLU A 174 17.86 23.45 1.08
CA GLU A 174 17.61 23.95 -0.28
C GLU A 174 18.86 24.62 -0.91
N SER A 175 20.06 24.48 -0.32
CA SER A 175 21.27 25.15 -0.81
C SER A 175 22.09 24.40 -1.85
N ASP A 176 21.87 23.09 -2.07
CA ASP A 176 22.79 22.26 -2.86
C ASP A 176 22.24 21.82 -4.23
N ALA A 177 21.27 22.56 -4.78
CA ALA A 177 20.61 22.24 -6.05
C ALA A 177 21.40 22.58 -7.33
N ASP A 178 22.74 22.68 -7.27
CA ASP A 178 23.57 22.96 -8.43
C ASP A 178 24.67 21.90 -8.62
N VAL A 179 24.69 21.34 -9.83
CA VAL A 179 25.66 20.39 -10.43
C VAL A 179 25.30 18.89 -10.28
N ALA A 180 24.37 18.43 -11.12
CA ALA A 180 24.34 17.05 -11.61
C ALA A 180 24.78 17.02 -13.10
N PRO A 181 25.71 16.14 -13.51
CA PRO A 181 26.20 16.09 -14.89
C PRO A 181 25.18 15.43 -15.83
N GLU A 182 24.92 16.05 -16.98
CA GLU A 182 24.13 15.49 -18.07
C GLU A 182 24.74 14.15 -18.56
N ARG A 183 23.97 13.06 -18.48
CA ARG A 183 24.25 11.82 -19.21
C ARG A 183 23.20 11.60 -20.29
N GLN A 184 23.65 11.50 -21.53
CA GLN A 184 22.86 11.03 -22.67
C GLN A 184 22.53 9.54 -22.48
N LEU A 185 21.23 9.24 -22.37
CA LEU A 185 20.68 7.89 -22.51
C LEU A 185 20.51 7.58 -24.01
N ASP A 186 20.95 6.40 -24.41
CA ASP A 186 20.88 5.89 -25.78
C ASP A 186 19.41 5.65 -26.17
N ARG A 187 18.93 6.36 -27.20
CA ARG A 187 17.49 6.53 -27.52
C ARG A 187 16.90 5.48 -28.47
N ASP A 188 17.66 4.45 -28.84
CA ASP A 188 17.32 3.61 -30.00
C ASP A 188 16.48 2.35 -29.69
N ALA A 189 15.90 2.20 -28.47
CA ALA A 189 15.17 0.98 -28.10
C ALA A 189 13.63 1.06 -28.08
N PHE A 190 13.00 2.23 -28.24
CA PHE A 190 11.53 2.35 -28.29
C PHE A 190 11.10 3.46 -29.26
N ASP A 191 10.88 3.11 -30.52
CA ASP A 191 10.42 4.00 -31.57
C ASP A 191 8.89 4.21 -31.51
N LEU A 192 8.45 4.95 -30.49
CA LEU A 192 7.19 5.70 -30.51
C LEU A 192 7.57 7.16 -30.29
N ALA A 193 7.29 8.03 -31.26
CA ALA A 193 7.68 9.44 -31.29
C ALA A 193 7.42 10.16 -29.92
N PRO A 194 8.47 10.50 -29.15
CA PRO A 194 8.33 10.96 -27.75
C PRO A 194 7.78 12.39 -27.57
N SER A 195 7.76 13.23 -28.60
CA SER A 195 7.64 14.69 -28.42
C SER A 195 6.22 15.21 -28.20
N GLU A 196 5.18 14.52 -28.68
CA GLU A 196 3.78 14.96 -28.46
C GLU A 196 3.15 14.36 -27.21
N LEU A 197 3.61 13.17 -26.79
CA LEU A 197 3.16 12.52 -25.55
C LEU A 197 3.77 13.19 -24.31
N SER A 198 5.05 13.60 -24.31
CA SER A 198 5.67 14.20 -23.11
C SER A 198 5.09 15.58 -22.75
N GLU A 199 4.66 16.38 -23.74
CA GLU A 199 4.06 17.70 -23.48
C GLU A 199 2.65 17.63 -22.88
N SER A 200 1.86 16.60 -23.20
CA SER A 200 0.51 16.44 -22.64
C SER A 200 0.56 15.96 -21.18
N TYR A 201 1.48 15.06 -20.82
CA TYR A 201 1.63 14.56 -19.45
C TYR A 201 2.08 15.62 -18.43
N LEU A 202 2.57 16.78 -18.89
CA LEU A 202 3.01 17.89 -18.03
C LEU A 202 1.98 19.03 -17.95
N ARG A 203 0.76 18.83 -18.45
CA ARG A 203 -0.34 19.79 -18.32
C ARG A 203 -1.42 19.21 -17.43
N LEU A 204 -1.91 20.01 -16.49
CA LEU A 204 -3.04 19.68 -15.64
C LEU A 204 -4.22 20.56 -16.07
N ASN A 205 -5.06 20.02 -16.96
CA ASN A 205 -6.24 20.70 -17.51
C ASN A 205 -7.55 20.10 -17.02
N ARG A 206 -7.55 18.82 -16.63
CA ARG A 206 -8.76 18.12 -16.20
C ARG A 206 -8.51 17.26 -14.99
N ILE A 207 -9.32 17.42 -13.95
CA ILE A 207 -9.22 16.69 -12.70
C ILE A 207 -10.54 15.99 -12.43
N VAL A 208 -10.48 14.72 -12.09
CA VAL A 208 -11.63 13.99 -11.56
C VAL A 208 -11.55 13.94 -10.03
N ILE A 209 -12.60 14.40 -9.38
CA ILE A 209 -12.77 14.32 -7.93
C ILE A 209 -13.82 13.25 -7.64
N ASP A 210 -13.36 12.19 -6.98
CA ASP A 210 -14.21 11.11 -6.54
C ASP A 210 -14.64 11.30 -5.07
N ALA A 211 -15.95 11.32 -4.83
CA ALA A 211 -16.49 11.28 -3.49
C ALA A 211 -16.76 9.83 -3.07
N GLY A 212 -16.00 9.29 -2.13
CA GLY A 212 -16.10 7.91 -1.65
C GLY A 212 -17.54 7.50 -1.28
N HIS A 213 -17.87 6.23 -1.51
CA HIS A 213 -19.19 5.63 -1.22
C HIS A 213 -20.37 6.33 -1.93
N GLY A 214 -21.57 6.33 -1.34
CA GLY A 214 -22.76 6.98 -1.88
C GLY A 214 -23.99 6.06 -1.93
N GLY A 215 -25.19 6.64 -1.90
CA GLY A 215 -26.45 5.92 -1.98
C GLY A 215 -26.57 4.83 -0.91
N ARG A 216 -26.60 3.58 -1.37
CA ARG A 216 -26.74 2.36 -0.54
C ARG A 216 -25.49 2.02 0.28
N ASP A 217 -24.33 2.56 -0.09
CA ASP A 217 -23.10 2.42 0.70
C ASP A 217 -22.89 3.67 1.57
N PRO A 218 -23.08 3.59 2.91
CA PRO A 218 -22.86 4.72 3.80
C PRO A 218 -21.37 5.00 4.08
N GLY A 219 -20.47 4.09 3.71
CA GLY A 219 -19.11 4.05 4.23
C GLY A 219 -19.08 3.83 5.75
N ALA A 220 -18.04 4.34 6.41
CA ALA A 220 -17.94 4.36 7.86
C ALA A 220 -19.05 5.20 8.51
N ILE A 221 -19.43 4.78 9.71
CA ILE A 221 -20.40 5.48 10.54
C ILE A 221 -19.70 5.98 11.79
N GLY A 222 -19.72 7.29 11.98
CA GLY A 222 -19.13 7.97 13.13
C GLY A 222 -19.85 7.70 14.44
N TYR A 223 -19.25 8.15 15.53
CA TYR A 223 -19.79 7.94 16.88
C TYR A 223 -21.21 8.50 17.07
N ARG A 224 -21.52 9.64 16.44
CA ARG A 224 -22.82 10.33 16.49
C ARG A 224 -23.72 9.97 15.31
N GLY A 225 -23.31 9.02 14.47
CA GLY A 225 -24.08 8.58 13.30
C GLY A 225 -23.79 9.36 12.02
N THR A 226 -22.76 10.21 11.99
CA THR A 226 -22.31 10.85 10.74
C THR A 226 -21.85 9.77 9.77
N LYS A 227 -22.26 9.85 8.50
CA LYS A 227 -21.84 8.89 7.48
C LYS A 227 -20.68 9.45 6.68
N GLU A 228 -19.71 8.59 6.41
CA GLU A 228 -18.54 8.92 5.59
C GLU A 228 -18.94 9.48 4.23
N LYS A 229 -19.93 8.88 3.55
CA LYS A 229 -20.39 9.33 2.24
C LYS A 229 -20.82 10.81 2.18
N ASP A 230 -21.35 11.34 3.28
CA ASP A 230 -21.86 12.71 3.37
C ASP A 230 -20.71 13.70 3.56
N VAL A 231 -19.72 13.32 4.39
CA VAL A 231 -18.48 14.08 4.59
C VAL A 231 -17.65 14.10 3.31
N ALA A 232 -17.45 12.94 2.69
CA ALA A 232 -16.69 12.80 1.44
C ALA A 232 -17.28 13.68 0.33
N LEU A 233 -18.61 13.63 0.12
CA LEU A 233 -19.29 14.47 -0.87
C LEU A 233 -19.11 15.96 -0.57
N SER A 234 -19.35 16.37 0.68
CA SER A 234 -19.28 17.77 1.06
C SER A 234 -17.88 18.36 0.85
N VAL A 235 -16.84 17.59 1.18
CA VAL A 235 -15.46 18.02 0.96
C VAL A 235 -15.10 18.00 -0.53
N ALA A 236 -15.47 16.95 -1.27
CA ALA A 236 -15.21 16.84 -2.71
C ALA A 236 -15.80 18.04 -3.48
N LEU A 237 -17.06 18.39 -3.24
CA LEU A 237 -17.71 19.54 -3.87
C LEU A 237 -16.95 20.85 -3.57
N LYS A 238 -16.60 21.08 -2.29
CA LYS A 238 -15.79 22.25 -1.89
C LYS A 238 -14.41 22.28 -2.54
N VAL A 239 -13.76 21.14 -2.76
CA VAL A 239 -12.48 21.08 -3.48
C VAL A 239 -12.67 21.59 -4.90
N GLY A 240 -13.69 21.11 -5.61
CA GLY A 240 -13.96 21.60 -6.96
C GLY A 240 -14.35 23.08 -7.00
N GLU A 241 -15.16 23.57 -6.05
CA GLU A 241 -15.45 25.01 -5.92
C GLU A 241 -14.16 25.85 -5.76
N TYR A 242 -13.18 25.35 -5.00
CA TYR A 242 -11.88 26.01 -4.87
C TYR A 242 -11.09 25.97 -6.19
N ILE A 243 -11.08 24.84 -6.90
CA ILE A 243 -10.38 24.70 -8.19
C ILE A 243 -11.02 25.64 -9.22
N GLU A 244 -12.32 25.58 -9.44
CA GLU A 244 -13.04 26.43 -10.40
C GLU A 244 -12.82 27.93 -10.13
N LYS A 245 -12.74 28.32 -8.85
CA LYS A 245 -12.55 29.71 -8.45
C LYS A 245 -11.13 30.22 -8.66
N TYR A 246 -10.12 29.39 -8.41
CA TYR A 246 -8.72 29.84 -8.32
C TYR A 246 -7.81 29.29 -9.43
N LEU A 247 -8.26 28.26 -10.15
CA LEU A 247 -7.62 27.63 -11.31
C LEU A 247 -8.69 27.40 -12.40
N PRO A 248 -9.34 28.46 -12.92
CA PRO A 248 -10.47 28.36 -13.84
C PRO A 248 -10.12 27.72 -15.19
N GLU A 249 -8.82 27.55 -15.49
CA GLU A 249 -8.35 26.78 -16.65
C GLU A 249 -8.47 25.27 -16.47
N ILE A 250 -8.71 24.79 -15.25
CA ILE A 250 -8.88 23.37 -14.94
C ILE A 250 -10.37 23.01 -14.96
N GLU A 251 -10.73 22.03 -15.78
CA GLU A 251 -12.03 21.39 -15.76
C GLU A 251 -12.12 20.39 -14.61
N VAL A 252 -13.13 20.53 -13.76
CA VAL A 252 -13.43 19.61 -12.67
C VAL A 252 -14.55 18.68 -13.10
N ILE A 253 -14.35 17.37 -12.92
CA ILE A 253 -15.36 16.35 -13.16
C ILE A 253 -15.57 15.57 -11.86
N TYR A 254 -16.81 15.37 -11.46
CA TYR A 254 -17.13 14.58 -10.28
C TYR A 254 -17.57 13.17 -10.68
N THR A 255 -17.19 12.16 -9.90
CA THR A 255 -17.79 10.83 -10.06
C THR A 255 -19.26 10.84 -9.63
N ARG A 256 -19.61 11.67 -8.64
CA ARG A 256 -20.98 11.98 -8.21
C ARG A 256 -21.04 13.37 -7.57
N GLU A 257 -22.16 14.05 -7.78
CA GLU A 257 -22.47 15.36 -7.18
C GLU A 257 -23.60 15.27 -6.13
N ASP A 258 -24.20 14.09 -5.99
CA ASP A 258 -25.30 13.81 -5.07
C ASP A 258 -25.09 12.46 -4.33
N ASP A 259 -26.12 12.01 -3.61
CA ASP A 259 -26.11 10.76 -2.85
C ASP A 259 -26.35 9.51 -3.73
N THR A 260 -25.68 9.44 -4.88
CA THR A 260 -25.72 8.28 -5.79
C THR A 260 -24.60 7.30 -5.47
N PHE A 261 -24.89 6.00 -5.53
CA PHE A 261 -23.87 4.96 -5.45
C PHE A 261 -23.20 4.78 -6.82
N ILE A 262 -21.87 4.88 -6.87
CA ILE A 262 -21.06 4.59 -8.06
C ILE A 262 -20.17 3.37 -7.76
N PRO A 263 -20.22 2.30 -8.57
CA PRO A 263 -19.33 1.14 -8.46
C PRO A 263 -17.85 1.53 -8.48
N LEU A 264 -16.99 0.79 -7.77
CA LEU A 264 -15.57 1.12 -7.62
C LEU A 264 -14.84 1.17 -8.96
N GLN A 265 -15.12 0.22 -9.85
CA GLN A 265 -14.54 0.17 -11.18
C GLN A 265 -14.99 1.36 -12.05
N GLU A 266 -16.28 1.72 -11.96
CA GLU A 266 -16.86 2.80 -12.76
C GLU A 266 -16.26 4.17 -12.41
N ARG A 267 -15.88 4.40 -11.15
CA ARG A 267 -15.21 5.65 -10.72
C ARG A 267 -13.92 5.92 -11.52
N GLY A 268 -13.06 4.91 -11.66
CA GLY A 268 -11.86 5.01 -12.47
C GLY A 268 -12.17 5.11 -13.96
N GLN A 269 -13.20 4.39 -14.45
CA GLN A 269 -13.63 4.49 -15.85
C GLN A 269 -14.19 5.87 -16.21
N ILE A 270 -14.87 6.56 -15.29
CA ILE A 270 -15.27 7.96 -15.47
C ILE A 270 -14.03 8.81 -15.75
N ALA A 271 -12.96 8.63 -14.96
CA ALA A 271 -11.73 9.38 -15.15
C ALA A 271 -11.03 9.08 -16.49
N ASN A 272 -11.01 7.81 -16.90
CA ASN A 272 -10.44 7.41 -18.17
C ASN A 272 -11.24 7.95 -19.37
N ARG A 273 -12.57 7.85 -19.35
CA ARG A 273 -13.44 8.37 -20.42
C ARG A 273 -13.38 9.89 -20.50
N ALA A 274 -13.16 10.53 -19.36
CA ALA A 274 -12.90 11.94 -19.27
C ALA A 274 -11.48 12.31 -19.72
N GLU A 275 -10.58 11.38 -19.98
CA GLU A 275 -9.16 11.70 -20.28
C GLU A 275 -8.57 12.65 -19.21
N ALA A 276 -8.85 12.37 -17.94
CA ALA A 276 -8.41 13.23 -16.86
C ALA A 276 -6.90 13.15 -16.65
N ASP A 277 -6.29 14.28 -16.31
CA ASP A 277 -4.86 14.40 -16.02
C ASP A 277 -4.55 14.02 -14.57
N LEU A 278 -5.57 13.99 -13.69
CA LEU A 278 -5.45 13.65 -12.29
C LEU A 278 -6.75 13.08 -11.72
N PHE A 279 -6.64 12.08 -10.85
CA PHE A 279 -7.74 11.51 -10.09
C PHE A 279 -7.52 11.66 -8.57
N VAL A 280 -8.49 12.21 -7.85
CA VAL A 280 -8.44 12.39 -6.39
C VAL A 280 -9.69 11.80 -5.77
N SER A 281 -9.55 10.71 -5.01
CA SER A 281 -10.64 10.10 -4.26
C SER A 281 -10.62 10.56 -2.80
N VAL A 282 -11.78 10.99 -2.28
CA VAL A 282 -11.93 11.59 -0.95
C VAL A 282 -12.74 10.66 -0.05
N HIS A 283 -12.16 10.27 1.09
CA HIS A 283 -12.68 9.32 2.07
C HIS A 283 -12.53 9.84 3.51
N ALA A 284 -13.20 9.17 4.47
CA ALA A 284 -13.04 9.43 5.89
C ALA A 284 -12.98 8.11 6.68
N ASN A 285 -11.77 7.74 7.05
CA ASN A 285 -11.38 6.48 7.64
C ASN A 285 -12.14 6.10 8.92
N ALA A 286 -12.01 4.83 9.33
CA ALA A 286 -12.52 4.31 10.58
C ALA A 286 -11.51 3.36 11.23
N ASN A 287 -11.47 3.39 12.56
CA ASN A 287 -10.69 2.45 13.35
C ASN A 287 -11.55 1.94 14.52
N ARG A 288 -11.30 0.68 14.93
CA ARG A 288 -11.91 0.11 16.15
C ARG A 288 -11.47 0.90 17.39
N ASN A 289 -10.22 1.34 17.43
CA ASN A 289 -9.74 2.28 18.43
C ASN A 289 -10.26 3.68 18.12
N ARG A 290 -11.20 4.17 18.92
CA ARG A 290 -11.81 5.50 18.75
C ARG A 290 -10.88 6.66 19.10
N HIS A 291 -9.65 6.39 19.57
CA HIS A 291 -8.64 7.41 19.81
C HIS A 291 -7.77 7.69 18.57
N THR A 292 -7.75 6.80 17.58
CA THR A 292 -7.03 7.02 16.32
C THR A 292 -7.56 8.27 15.63
N HIS A 293 -6.66 9.12 15.15
CA HIS A 293 -6.97 10.40 14.50
C HIS A 293 -5.79 10.83 13.63
N GLY A 294 -6.06 11.68 12.65
CA GLY A 294 -5.06 12.13 11.68
C GLY A 294 -5.40 11.72 10.25
N THR A 295 -4.68 12.31 9.30
CA THR A 295 -4.87 12.16 7.86
C THR A 295 -3.91 11.15 7.28
N GLU A 296 -4.36 10.40 6.29
CA GLU A 296 -3.51 9.48 5.50
C GLU A 296 -3.75 9.77 4.02
N ILE A 297 -2.69 9.66 3.22
CA ILE A 297 -2.82 9.80 1.77
C ILE A 297 -2.24 8.55 1.14
N TYR A 298 -3.02 7.94 0.26
CA TYR A 298 -2.64 6.72 -0.42
C TYR A 298 -2.45 6.97 -1.91
N PHE A 299 -1.48 6.28 -2.48
CA PHE A 299 -1.36 6.13 -3.93
C PHE A 299 -1.24 4.65 -4.28
N LEU A 300 -1.37 4.34 -5.57
CA LEU A 300 -1.35 2.96 -6.03
C LEU A 300 0.00 2.28 -5.77
N GLY A 301 -0.04 1.10 -5.18
CA GLY A 301 1.11 0.21 -5.02
C GLY A 301 0.81 -0.90 -4.01
N MET A 302 1.74 -1.82 -3.82
CA MET A 302 1.61 -2.83 -2.76
C MET A 302 1.61 -2.19 -1.36
N HIS A 303 0.72 -2.66 -0.48
CA HIS A 303 0.62 -2.14 0.89
C HIS A 303 1.83 -2.53 1.73
N ARG A 304 2.42 -1.55 2.43
CA ARG A 304 3.63 -1.74 3.24
C ARG A 304 3.38 -1.85 4.76
N SER A 305 2.12 -1.75 5.20
CA SER A 305 1.73 -1.93 6.60
C SER A 305 0.37 -2.63 6.76
N ARG A 306 0.10 -3.14 7.97
CA ARG A 306 -1.20 -3.77 8.31
C ARG A 306 -2.34 -2.77 8.29
N GLU A 307 -2.08 -1.53 8.71
CA GLU A 307 -3.05 -0.44 8.74
C GLU A 307 -3.49 -0.11 7.31
N ALA A 308 -2.53 0.08 6.39
CA ALA A 308 -2.80 0.32 4.98
C ALA A 308 -3.63 -0.83 4.36
N PHE A 309 -3.34 -2.07 4.74
CA PHE A 309 -4.08 -3.24 4.28
C PHE A 309 -5.53 -3.28 4.79
N GLU A 310 -5.76 -2.94 6.05
CA GLU A 310 -7.11 -2.95 6.64
C GLU A 310 -7.96 -1.80 6.09
N VAL A 311 -7.36 -0.63 5.81
CA VAL A 311 -8.02 0.46 5.08
C VAL A 311 -8.37 0.02 3.67
N MET A 312 -7.41 -0.56 2.93
CA MET A 312 -7.66 -1.11 1.59
C MET A 312 -8.80 -2.14 1.57
N LYS A 313 -8.83 -3.09 2.52
CA LYS A 313 -9.93 -4.05 2.64
C LYS A 313 -11.26 -3.36 2.89
N LYS A 314 -11.29 -2.37 3.77
CA LYS A 314 -12.51 -1.61 4.10
C LYS A 314 -13.05 -0.94 2.84
N GLU A 315 -12.21 -0.22 2.11
CA GLU A 315 -12.64 0.53 0.93
C GLU A 315 -13.00 -0.40 -0.24
N ASN A 316 -12.21 -1.45 -0.49
CA ASN A 316 -12.53 -2.45 -1.51
C ASN A 316 -13.79 -3.26 -1.16
N SER A 317 -14.23 -3.29 0.11
CA SER A 317 -15.46 -3.98 0.51
C SER A 317 -16.73 -3.31 -0.01
N ALA A 318 -16.64 -2.10 -0.55
CA ALA A 318 -17.77 -1.42 -1.20
C ALA A 318 -18.37 -2.24 -2.37
N ILE A 319 -17.58 -3.15 -2.96
CA ILE A 319 -18.02 -4.10 -4.00
C ILE A 319 -19.23 -4.96 -3.58
N ARG A 320 -19.42 -5.19 -2.27
CA ARG A 320 -20.58 -5.95 -1.76
C ARG A 320 -21.91 -5.25 -2.04
N PHE A 321 -21.86 -3.94 -2.25
CA PHE A 321 -23.00 -3.10 -2.57
C PHE A 321 -23.22 -3.00 -4.09
N GLU A 322 -22.38 -3.59 -4.93
CA GLU A 322 -22.60 -3.64 -6.39
C GLU A 322 -23.59 -4.77 -6.74
N GLU A 323 -24.41 -4.56 -7.78
CA GLU A 323 -25.32 -5.59 -8.31
C GLU A 323 -24.52 -6.73 -8.97
N GLU A 324 -25.09 -7.93 -9.11
CA GLU A 324 -24.34 -9.12 -9.58
C GLU A 324 -23.71 -8.95 -10.96
N ASP A 325 -24.30 -8.12 -11.82
CA ASP A 325 -23.82 -7.73 -13.15
C ASP A 325 -22.87 -6.52 -13.14
N GLU A 326 -22.82 -5.76 -12.05
CA GLU A 326 -21.91 -4.63 -11.84
C GLU A 326 -20.64 -5.01 -11.07
N ARG A 327 -20.67 -6.15 -10.34
CA ARG A 327 -19.52 -6.65 -9.58
C ARG A 327 -18.38 -6.96 -10.55
N SER A 328 -17.32 -6.16 -10.49
CA SER A 328 -16.03 -6.58 -11.00
C SER A 328 -15.68 -7.93 -10.36
N GLU A 329 -15.23 -8.91 -11.14
CA GLU A 329 -14.55 -10.06 -10.55
C GLU A 329 -13.45 -9.51 -9.64
N THR A 330 -13.33 -10.06 -8.43
CA THR A 330 -12.21 -9.72 -7.53
C THR A 330 -10.94 -9.87 -8.35
N LEU A 331 -10.25 -8.75 -8.60
CA LEU A 331 -9.10 -8.76 -9.51
C LEU A 331 -8.12 -9.83 -9.05
N THR A 332 -7.74 -10.72 -9.97
CA THR A 332 -6.75 -11.73 -9.66
C THR A 332 -5.40 -11.04 -9.36
N PRO A 333 -4.49 -11.66 -8.59
CA PRO A 333 -3.16 -11.12 -8.37
C PRO A 333 -2.43 -10.74 -9.67
N GLU A 334 -2.63 -11.50 -10.75
CA GLU A 334 -2.07 -11.22 -12.07
C GLU A 334 -2.67 -9.95 -12.68
N GLN A 335 -3.98 -9.74 -12.53
CA GLN A 335 -4.63 -8.51 -12.99
C GLN A 335 -4.17 -7.30 -12.17
N LEU A 336 -4.03 -7.44 -10.86
CA LEU A 336 -3.48 -6.39 -9.98
C LEU A 336 -2.06 -6.01 -10.39
N ALA A 337 -1.20 -7.00 -10.64
CA ALA A 337 0.16 -6.77 -11.12
C ALA A 337 0.18 -6.10 -12.51
N VAL A 338 -0.71 -6.49 -13.43
CA VAL A 338 -0.85 -5.83 -14.74
C VAL A 338 -1.28 -4.38 -14.59
N TYR A 339 -2.23 -4.06 -13.70
CA TYR A 339 -2.62 -2.68 -13.45
C TYR A 339 -1.52 -1.88 -12.75
N GLU A 340 -0.77 -2.48 -11.82
CA GLU A 340 0.38 -1.85 -11.20
C GLU A 340 1.44 -1.51 -12.25
N LEU A 341 1.84 -2.48 -13.09
CA LEU A 341 2.75 -2.27 -14.23
C LEU A 341 2.26 -1.19 -15.19
N SER A 342 0.95 -1.18 -15.49
CA SER A 342 0.34 -0.20 -16.39
C SER A 342 0.32 1.22 -15.82
N ASN A 343 0.39 1.35 -14.49
CA ASN A 343 0.37 2.63 -13.78
C ASN A 343 1.74 3.05 -13.24
N ILE A 344 2.82 2.27 -13.46
CA ILE A 344 4.19 2.62 -13.04
C ILE A 344 4.57 4.04 -13.47
N GLY A 345 4.21 4.42 -14.70
CA GLY A 345 4.47 5.76 -15.24
C GLY A 345 3.84 6.90 -14.44
N PHE A 346 2.82 6.62 -13.64
CA PHE A 346 2.10 7.60 -12.83
C PHE A 346 2.44 7.55 -11.34
N MET A 347 3.21 6.55 -10.89
CA MET A 347 3.51 6.36 -9.47
C MET A 347 4.27 7.56 -8.88
N ALA A 348 5.35 8.00 -9.54
CA ALA A 348 6.14 9.14 -9.06
C ALA A 348 5.32 10.44 -8.97
N SER A 349 4.43 10.66 -9.94
CA SER A 349 3.49 11.80 -9.95
C SER A 349 2.47 11.70 -8.81
N SER A 350 1.93 10.51 -8.57
CA SER A 350 0.95 10.26 -7.51
C SER A 350 1.57 10.43 -6.12
N GLU A 351 2.78 9.90 -5.92
CA GLU A 351 3.56 10.07 -4.71
C GLU A 351 3.92 11.55 -4.47
N MET A 352 4.34 12.26 -5.50
CA MET A 352 4.63 13.69 -5.42
C MET A 352 3.42 14.51 -4.97
N LEU A 353 2.25 14.26 -5.56
CA LEU A 353 1.02 14.91 -5.16
C LEU A 353 0.65 14.53 -3.71
N ALA A 354 0.75 13.26 -3.35
CA ALA A 354 0.44 12.78 -2.01
C ALA A 354 1.31 13.45 -0.95
N GLY A 355 2.62 13.58 -1.20
CA GLY A 355 3.54 14.29 -0.30
C GLY A 355 3.24 15.78 -0.18
N LYS A 356 2.81 16.45 -1.27
CA LYS A 356 2.33 17.84 -1.20
C LYS A 356 1.05 17.96 -0.37
N MET A 357 0.15 17.01 -0.52
CA MET A 357 -1.11 17.01 0.21
C MET A 357 -0.90 16.79 1.72
N ASP A 358 -0.03 15.85 2.07
CA ASP A 358 0.34 15.59 3.46
C ASP A 358 0.95 16.84 4.14
N LYS A 359 1.84 17.56 3.44
CA LYS A 359 2.38 18.85 3.91
C LYS A 359 1.28 19.90 4.10
N GLN A 360 0.32 20.00 3.18
CA GLN A 360 -0.79 20.94 3.33
C GLN A 360 -1.68 20.59 4.54
N PHE A 361 -1.90 19.30 4.82
CA PHE A 361 -2.64 18.87 6.00
C PHE A 361 -1.90 19.18 7.30
N SER A 362 -0.63 18.76 7.40
CA SER A 362 0.16 18.91 8.63
C SER A 362 0.50 20.37 8.94
N GLU A 363 1.01 21.10 7.95
CA GLU A 363 1.54 22.45 8.19
C GLU A 363 0.46 23.52 8.20
N ARG A 364 -0.53 23.42 7.31
CA ARG A 364 -1.53 24.48 7.09
C ARG A 364 -2.89 24.17 7.68
N ALA A 365 -3.40 22.96 7.49
CA ALA A 365 -4.66 22.54 8.13
C ALA A 365 -4.48 22.13 9.60
N LYS A 366 -3.23 22.02 10.07
CA LYS A 366 -2.87 21.64 11.45
C LYS A 366 -3.51 20.32 11.87
N ARG A 367 -3.56 19.37 10.93
CA ARG A 367 -3.99 18.01 11.17
C ARG A 367 -2.78 17.16 11.51
N ARG A 368 -3.00 16.10 12.27
CA ARG A 368 -1.97 15.09 12.49
C ARG A 368 -1.77 14.33 11.19
N SER A 369 -0.56 14.29 10.66
CA SER A 369 -0.21 13.39 9.56
C SER A 369 0.06 11.99 10.11
N LEU A 370 -0.40 10.99 9.37
CA LEU A 370 -0.03 9.58 9.52
C LEU A 370 0.69 9.07 8.26
N GLY A 371 1.23 10.00 7.47
CA GLY A 371 2.09 9.74 6.33
C GLY A 371 1.38 9.46 5.00
N VAL A 372 2.22 9.34 3.98
CA VAL A 372 1.87 8.89 2.64
C VAL A 372 2.13 7.39 2.55
N LYS A 373 1.17 6.63 2.00
CA LYS A 373 1.19 5.17 1.97
C LYS A 373 0.88 4.65 0.57
N GLN A 374 1.27 3.41 0.33
CA GLN A 374 0.86 2.64 -0.85
C GLN A 374 -0.18 1.62 -0.43
N ALA A 375 -1.21 1.39 -1.25
CA ALA A 375 -2.08 0.22 -1.14
C ALA A 375 -2.88 -0.05 -2.42
N GLY A 376 -3.34 -1.30 -2.56
CA GLY A 376 -4.08 -1.80 -3.72
C GLY A 376 -5.57 -1.45 -3.71
N PHE A 377 -5.91 -0.16 -3.76
CA PHE A 377 -7.31 0.27 -3.86
C PHE A 377 -7.87 0.05 -5.27
N ILE A 378 -9.00 -0.66 -5.38
CA ILE A 378 -9.69 -0.94 -6.67
C ILE A 378 -9.98 0.36 -7.42
N VAL A 379 -10.38 1.40 -6.70
CA VAL A 379 -10.68 2.72 -7.29
C VAL A 379 -9.47 3.36 -7.98
N LEU A 380 -8.24 3.09 -7.50
CA LEU A 380 -7.00 3.63 -8.08
C LEU A 380 -6.47 2.77 -9.22
N TYR A 381 -6.70 1.44 -9.22
CA TYR A 381 -6.24 0.55 -10.29
C TYR A 381 -6.82 0.91 -11.66
N HIS A 382 -8.08 1.34 -11.69
CA HIS A 382 -8.78 1.67 -12.92
C HIS A 382 -8.55 3.12 -13.38
N ALA A 383 -7.77 3.92 -12.67
CA ALA A 383 -7.43 5.28 -13.07
C ALA A 383 -6.10 5.29 -13.84
N SER A 384 -6.14 5.50 -15.16
CA SER A 384 -4.95 5.53 -16.04
C SER A 384 -4.28 6.91 -16.10
N MET A 385 -4.14 7.54 -14.94
CA MET A 385 -3.51 8.84 -14.71
C MET A 385 -2.98 8.89 -13.26
N PRO A 386 -2.17 9.89 -12.87
CA PRO A 386 -1.81 10.10 -11.47
C PRO A 386 -3.05 10.08 -10.58
N SER A 387 -3.01 9.29 -9.51
CA SER A 387 -4.18 9.02 -8.68
C SER A 387 -3.83 8.87 -7.21
N ILE A 388 -4.65 9.48 -6.35
CA ILE A 388 -4.52 9.36 -4.90
C ILE A 388 -5.87 9.14 -4.24
N LEU A 389 -5.86 8.46 -3.09
CA LEU A 389 -6.97 8.36 -2.16
C LEU A 389 -6.62 9.11 -0.87
N VAL A 390 -7.54 9.93 -0.39
CA VAL A 390 -7.34 10.85 0.71
C VAL A 390 -8.23 10.44 1.87
N GLU A 391 -7.62 10.04 2.98
CA GLU A 391 -8.32 9.84 4.24
C GLU A 391 -8.28 11.12 5.07
N LEU A 392 -9.41 11.82 5.16
CA LEU A 392 -9.54 13.12 5.80
C LEU A 392 -9.33 13.08 7.33
N GLY A 393 -9.47 11.91 7.93
CA GLY A 393 -9.51 11.69 9.36
C GLY A 393 -10.35 10.48 9.73
N TYR A 394 -10.34 10.10 11.00
CA TYR A 394 -11.04 8.90 11.48
C TYR A 394 -12.43 9.25 11.99
N ILE A 395 -13.49 9.10 11.19
CA ILE A 395 -14.86 9.49 11.57
C ILE A 395 -15.39 8.74 12.81
N THR A 396 -14.79 7.60 13.17
CA THR A 396 -15.10 6.86 14.40
C THR A 396 -14.60 7.54 15.68
N ASN A 397 -13.64 8.46 15.56
CA ASN A 397 -13.15 9.32 16.63
C ASN A 397 -14.12 10.51 16.82
N PRO A 398 -14.69 10.74 18.02
CA PRO A 398 -15.71 11.76 18.22
C PRO A 398 -15.25 13.21 17.92
N GLN A 399 -13.98 13.53 18.14
CA GLN A 399 -13.41 14.85 17.88
C GLN A 399 -13.20 15.05 16.37
N GLU A 400 -12.68 14.04 15.69
CA GLU A 400 -12.57 14.03 14.22
C GLU A 400 -13.95 14.14 13.58
N GLU A 401 -14.93 13.36 14.03
CA GLU A 401 -16.31 13.42 13.55
C GLU A 401 -16.89 14.82 13.67
N GLN A 402 -16.74 15.47 14.83
CA GLN A 402 -17.20 16.83 15.06
C GLN A 402 -16.52 17.83 14.12
N PHE A 403 -15.22 17.66 13.86
CA PHE A 403 -14.47 18.53 12.96
C PHE A 403 -14.89 18.31 11.49
N LEU A 404 -14.88 17.07 11.01
CA LEU A 404 -15.17 16.68 9.63
C LEU A 404 -16.64 16.89 9.23
N SER A 405 -17.57 16.87 10.18
CA SER A 405 -18.97 17.22 9.96
C SER A 405 -19.26 18.73 10.01
N SER A 406 -18.28 19.55 10.41
CA SER A 406 -18.45 21.00 10.50
C SER A 406 -18.05 21.71 9.20
N GLU A 407 -18.77 22.79 8.86
CA GLU A 407 -18.38 23.68 7.76
C GLU A 407 -16.93 24.15 7.87
N TYR A 408 -16.49 24.51 9.08
CA TYR A 408 -15.11 24.94 9.31
C TYR A 408 -14.11 23.84 8.92
N GLY A 409 -14.29 22.62 9.42
CA GLY A 409 -13.38 21.52 9.13
C GLY A 409 -13.39 21.13 7.66
N GLN A 410 -14.58 21.05 7.03
CA GLN A 410 -14.70 20.74 5.62
C GLN A 410 -14.01 21.78 4.73
N ASN A 411 -14.18 23.08 5.00
CA ASN A 411 -13.51 24.14 4.24
C ASN A 411 -11.98 24.11 4.44
N ILE A 412 -11.50 23.82 5.65
CA ILE A 412 -10.06 23.67 5.93
C ILE A 412 -9.46 22.49 5.16
N MET A 413 -10.12 21.34 5.18
CA MET A 413 -9.67 20.14 4.47
C MET A 413 -9.71 20.33 2.95
N ALA A 414 -10.81 20.86 2.41
CA ALA A 414 -10.94 21.15 0.99
C ALA A 414 -9.88 22.17 0.52
N SER A 415 -9.59 23.20 1.32
CA SER A 415 -8.54 24.17 1.01
C SER A 415 -7.13 23.55 1.02
N ALA A 416 -6.87 22.57 1.89
CA ALA A 416 -5.59 21.84 1.88
C ALA A 416 -5.44 20.97 0.62
N ILE A 417 -6.47 20.23 0.25
CA ILE A 417 -6.51 19.44 -1.00
C ILE A 417 -6.29 20.36 -2.20
N PHE A 418 -7.07 21.44 -2.33
CA PHE A 418 -6.92 22.41 -3.40
C PHE A 418 -5.48 22.98 -3.50
N ARG A 419 -4.90 23.41 -2.37
CA ARG A 419 -3.54 23.96 -2.36
C ARG A 419 -2.50 22.93 -2.81
N SER A 420 -2.67 21.67 -2.43
CA SER A 420 -1.76 20.60 -2.87
C SER A 420 -1.83 20.37 -4.39
N ILE A 421 -3.03 20.42 -4.98
CA ILE A 421 -3.26 20.32 -6.42
C ILE A 421 -2.62 21.50 -7.14
N ARG A 422 -2.80 22.73 -6.62
CA ARG A 422 -2.11 23.92 -7.15
C ARG A 422 -0.59 23.76 -7.09
N ASP A 423 -0.04 23.35 -5.94
CA ASP A 423 1.40 23.18 -5.76
C ASP A 423 1.97 22.05 -6.65
N TYR A 424 1.13 21.08 -7.02
CA TYR A 424 1.46 20.01 -7.97
C TYR A 424 1.47 20.54 -9.40
N LYS A 425 0.43 21.27 -9.83
CA LYS A 425 0.38 21.96 -11.12
C LYS A 425 1.60 22.86 -11.34
N GLU A 426 1.92 23.72 -10.37
CA GLU A 426 3.06 24.63 -10.44
C GLU A 426 4.40 23.88 -10.57
N ARG A 427 4.48 22.63 -10.08
CA ARG A 427 5.65 21.79 -10.27
C ARG A 427 5.70 21.23 -11.68
N LEU A 428 4.60 20.67 -12.19
CA LEU A 428 4.50 20.17 -13.57
C LEU A 428 4.85 21.25 -14.61
N GLU A 429 4.32 22.46 -14.44
CA GLU A 429 4.60 23.56 -15.35
C GLU A 429 6.06 24.02 -15.33
N ARG A 430 6.72 23.96 -14.16
CA ARG A 430 8.16 24.25 -14.06
C ARG A 430 8.99 23.20 -14.78
N ASP A 431 8.66 21.93 -14.60
CA ASP A 431 9.39 20.83 -15.24
C ASP A 431 9.21 20.90 -16.77
N ARG A 432 7.99 21.19 -17.26
CA ARG A 432 7.74 21.47 -18.68
C ARG A 432 8.59 22.60 -19.23
N ASN A 433 8.62 23.74 -18.55
CA ASN A 433 9.36 24.91 -19.03
C ASN A 433 10.88 24.65 -19.08
N ARG A 434 11.41 23.78 -18.20
CA ARG A 434 12.81 23.33 -18.25
C ARG A 434 13.08 22.48 -19.49
N GLU A 435 12.21 21.52 -19.80
CA GLU A 435 12.33 20.67 -21.00
C GLU A 435 12.22 21.49 -22.30
N THR A 436 11.30 22.44 -22.38
CA THR A 436 11.16 23.33 -23.55
C THR A 436 12.36 24.27 -23.72
N SER A 437 13.08 24.61 -22.64
CA SER A 437 14.25 25.50 -22.70
C SER A 437 15.56 24.75 -23.01
N ALA A 438 15.56 23.42 -22.89
CA ALA A 438 16.72 22.56 -23.14
C ALA A 438 16.77 22.00 -24.58
N ASN A 439 15.66 22.09 -25.32
CA ASN A 439 15.57 21.82 -26.76
C ASN A 439 15.66 23.11 -27.57
#